data_AF-A3YZB2-F1
#
_entry.id   AF-A3YZB2-F1
#
_cell.length_a   1.000
_cell.length_b   1.000
_cell.length_c   1.000
_cell.angle_alpha   90.00
_cell.angle_beta   90.00
_cell.angle_gamma   90.00
#
_symmetry.space_group_name_H-M   'P 1'
#
loop_
_entity.id
_entity.type
_entity.pdbx_description
1 polymer ?
#
loop_
_entity_poly.entity_id
_entity_poly.type
_entity_poly.pdbx_seq_one_letter_code
_entity_poly.pdbx_strand_id
1 'polypeptide(L)' 'MAMTEAASLTVGELEANYHLYCKAMKMLIMEERTSQEIQRTVCWSRLETLHNCLPSMYKAPDYLFTLLRREHLQKKESK' A
#
# COMPACT_ATOMS: atom_id res chain seq x y z
N MET A 1 11.00 18.81 -10.74
CA MET A 1 11.52 17.47 -10.40
C MET A 1 11.10 17.19 -8.97
N ALA A 2 10.13 16.30 -8.73
CA ALA A 2 9.66 16.00 -7.37
C ALA A 2 10.67 15.07 -6.70
N MET A 3 11.58 15.68 -5.93
CA MET A 3 12.61 15.00 -5.17
C MET A 3 11.98 14.39 -3.93
N THR A 4 12.21 13.08 -3.79
CA THR A 4 11.91 12.17 -2.71
C THR A 4 12.04 12.78 -1.31
N GLU A 5 10.96 13.37 -0.79
CA GLU A 5 10.87 13.71 0.63
C GLU A 5 10.59 12.43 1.42
N ALA A 6 11.67 11.71 1.72
CA ALA A 6 11.77 10.88 2.92
C ALA A 6 11.82 11.79 4.17
N ALA A 7 10.98 12.82 4.21
CA ALA A 7 10.70 13.55 5.43
C ALA A 7 10.10 12.55 6.41
N SER A 8 10.50 12.70 7.66
CA SER A 8 9.92 12.07 8.84
C SER A 8 8.46 12.48 8.98
N LEU A 9 7.60 12.02 8.05
CA LEU A 9 6.16 12.21 8.08
C LEU A 9 5.68 11.64 9.40
N THR A 10 5.01 12.49 10.18
CA THR A 10 4.37 12.07 11.42
C THR A 10 3.27 11.06 11.11
N VAL A 11 2.86 10.24 12.08
CA VAL A 11 1.78 9.25 11.90
C VAL A 11 0.54 9.89 11.25
N GLY A 12 0.19 11.12 11.65
CA GLY A 12 -0.95 11.85 11.08
C GLY A 12 -0.78 12.22 9.59
N GLU A 13 0.44 12.56 9.15
CA GLU A 13 0.68 12.79 7.72
C GLU A 13 0.72 11.47 6.92
N LEU A 14 1.23 10.40 7.52
CA LEU A 14 1.17 9.05 6.96
C LEU A 14 -0.30 8.61 6.75
N GLU A 15 -1.18 8.87 7.72
CA GLU A 15 -2.62 8.63 7.60
C GLU A 15 -3.27 9.51 6.52
N ALA A 16 -2.93 10.80 6.47
CA ALA A 16 -3.43 11.70 5.43
C ALA A 16 -3.04 11.22 4.02
N ASN A 17 -1.84 10.67 3.86
CA ASN A 17 -1.33 10.09 2.62
C ASN A 17 -1.73 8.61 2.42
N TYR A 18 -2.54 8.02 3.29
CA TYR A 18 -2.95 6.61 3.19
C TYR A 18 -3.61 6.29 1.85
N HIS A 19 -4.43 7.21 1.34
CA HIS A 19 -5.09 7.05 0.04
C HIS A 19 -4.07 6.96 -1.12
N LEU A 20 -2.95 7.67 -1.05
CA LEU A 20 -1.87 7.61 -2.04
C LEU A 20 -1.17 6.26 -2.00
N TYR A 21 -0.87 5.72 -0.82
CA TYR A 21 -0.25 4.39 -0.69
C TYR A 21 -1.17 3.28 -1.21
N CYS A 22 -2.48 3.35 -0.90
CA CYS A 22 -3.45 2.40 -1.42
C CYS A 22 -3.57 2.48 -2.95
N LYS A 23 -3.54 3.68 -3.53
CA LYS A 23 -3.54 3.88 -4.99
C LYS A 23 -2.26 3.34 -5.65
N ALA A 24 -1.10 3.59 -5.04
CA ALA A 24 0.17 3.04 -5.51
C ALA A 24 0.16 1.50 -5.46
N MET A 25 -0.34 0.92 -4.37
CA MET A 25 -0.46 -0.54 -4.24
C MET A 25 -1.39 -1.15 -5.29
N LYS A 26 -2.52 -0.50 -5.60
CA LYS A 26 -3.39 -0.89 -6.72
C LYS A 26 -2.66 -0.85 -8.07
N MET A 27 -1.87 0.19 -8.34
CA MET A 27 -1.09 0.26 -9.58
C MET A 27 -0.07 -0.88 -9.68
N LEU A 28 0.66 -1.19 -8.60
CA LEU A 28 1.60 -2.31 -8.59
C LEU A 28 0.91 -3.66 -8.85
N ILE A 29 -0.30 -3.86 -8.31
CA ILE A 29 -1.12 -5.06 -8.57
C ILE A 29 -1.55 -5.13 -10.04
N MET A 30 -1.91 -3.99 -10.64
CA MET A 30 -2.25 -3.91 -12.06
C MET A 30 -1.04 -4.20 -12.97
N GLU A 31 0.16 -3.83 -12.53
CA GLU A 31 1.44 -4.17 -13.17
C GLU A 31 1.86 -5.64 -12.95
N GLU A 32 1.01 -6.47 -12.34
CA GLU A 32 1.27 -7.89 -12.04
C GLU A 32 2.55 -8.09 -11.19
N ARG A 33 2.92 -7.08 -10.38
CA ARG A 33 4.05 -7.18 -9.45
C ARG A 33 3.77 -8.23 -8.38
N THR A 34 4.82 -8.97 -8.02
CA THR A 34 4.74 -9.98 -6.97
C THR A 34 4.75 -9.35 -5.58
N SER A 35 4.21 -10.04 -4.58
CA SER A 35 4.21 -9.57 -3.19
C SER A 35 5.61 -9.19 -2.71
N GLN A 36 6.64 -9.94 -3.13
CA GLN A 36 8.03 -9.69 -2.75
C GLN A 36 8.58 -8.38 -3.30
N GLU A 37 8.19 -8.00 -4.53
CA GLU A 37 8.57 -6.72 -5.10
C GLU A 37 7.86 -5.56 -4.40
N ILE A 38 6.57 -5.73 -4.11
CA ILE A 38 5.76 -4.72 -3.44
C ILE A 38 6.23 -4.51 -2.00
N GLN A 39 6.61 -5.58 -1.30
CA GLN A 39 7.21 -5.51 0.04
C GLN A 39 8.49 -4.65 0.07
N ARG A 40 9.25 -4.59 -1.02
CA ARG A 40 10.44 -3.74 -1.14
C ARG A 40 10.12 -2.28 -1.47
N THR A 41 8.86 -1.94 -1.72
CA THR A 41 8.46 -0.56 -2.05
C THR A 41 8.22 0.28 -0.81
N VAL A 42 8.44 1.58 -0.95
CA VAL A 42 8.22 2.57 0.12
C VAL A 42 6.76 2.58 0.61
N CYS A 43 5.78 2.35 -0.27
CA CYS A 43 4.37 2.32 0.12
C CYS A 43 4.06 1.17 1.08
N TRP A 44 4.69 0.00 0.90
CA TRP A 44 4.53 -1.12 1.83
C TRP A 44 5.09 -0.78 3.21
N SER A 45 6.34 -0.30 3.29
CA SER A 45 6.97 0.05 4.57
C SER A 45 6.19 1.16 5.31
N ARG A 46 5.60 2.11 4.58
CA ARG A 46 4.74 3.17 5.14
C ARG A 46 3.44 2.58 5.72
N LEU A 47 2.77 1.68 5.02
CA LEU A 47 1.58 0.97 5.51
C LEU A 47 1.90 0.07 6.72
N GLU A 48 3.03 -0.61 6.69
CA GLU A 48 3.52 -1.43 7.80
C GLU A 48 3.79 -0.57 9.03
N THR A 49 4.40 0.60 8.86
CA THR A 49 4.63 1.56 9.96
C THR A 49 3.33 2.04 10.57
N LEU A 50 2.31 2.34 9.74
CA LEU A 50 0.96 2.68 10.19
C LEU A 50 0.32 1.56 11.01
N HIS A 51 0.39 0.33 10.53
CA HIS A 51 -0.12 -0.84 11.25
C HIS A 51 0.62 -1.04 12.58
N ASN A 52 1.94 -0.86 12.61
CA ASN A 52 2.72 -0.95 13.85
C ASN A 52 2.37 0.16 14.85
N CYS A 53 2.13 1.39 14.38
CA CYS A 53 1.72 2.50 15.24
C CYS A 53 0.26 2.36 15.73
N LEU A 54 -0.63 1.85 14.88
CA LEU A 54 -2.09 1.84 15.09
C LEU A 54 -2.69 0.49 14.63
N PRO A 55 -2.38 -0.63 15.31
CA PRO A 55 -2.81 -1.96 14.88
C PRO A 55 -4.31 -2.16 14.99
N SER A 56 -4.99 -1.38 15.84
CA SER A 56 -6.44 -1.45 16.01
C SER A 56 -7.23 -0.72 14.91
N MET A 57 -6.61 0.22 14.19
CA MET A 57 -7.27 0.98 13.12
C MET A 57 -6.84 0.52 11.72
N TYR A 58 -5.58 0.17 11.53
CA TYR A 58 -5.02 -0.17 10.23
C TYR A 58 -4.78 -1.68 10.11
N LYS A 59 -5.16 -2.24 8.96
CA LYS A 59 -4.88 -3.66 8.64
C LYS A 59 -3.45 -3.82 8.13
N ALA A 60 -2.89 -5.01 8.32
CA ALA A 60 -1.58 -5.36 7.80
C ALA A 60 -1.52 -5.15 6.26
N PRO A 61 -0.39 -4.65 5.72
CA PRO A 61 -0.23 -4.41 4.30
C PRO A 61 -0.40 -5.69 3.46
N ASP A 62 -0.02 -6.85 3.99
CA ASP A 62 -0.21 -8.15 3.35
C ASP A 62 -1.69 -8.51 3.13
N TYR A 63 -2.51 -8.25 4.14
CA TYR A 63 -3.95 -8.45 4.05
C TYR A 63 -4.57 -7.51 3.01
N LEU A 64 -4.19 -6.23 3.04
CA LEU A 64 -4.65 -5.24 2.05
C LEU A 64 -4.24 -5.64 0.63
N PHE A 65 -2.99 -6.08 0.44
CA PHE A 65 -2.50 -6.55 -0.84
C PHE A 65 -3.29 -7.75 -1.35
N THR A 66 -3.49 -8.77 -0.50
CA THR A 66 -4.26 -9.97 -0.86
C THR A 66 -5.70 -9.62 -1.25
N LEU A 67 -6.35 -8.72 -0.49
CA LEU A 67 -7.71 -8.26 -0.78
C LEU A 67 -7.79 -7.52 -2.13
N LEU A 68 -6.90 -6.55 -2.34
CA LEU A 68 -6.84 -5.76 -3.57
C LEU A 68 -6.51 -6.61 -4.79
N ARG A 69 -5.57 -7.56 -4.64
CA ARG A 69 -5.20 -8.51 -5.69
C ARG A 69 -6.38 -9.41 -6.04
N ARG A 70 -7.11 -9.92 -5.05
CA ARG A 70 -8.31 -10.71 -5.28
C ARG A 70 -9.38 -9.92 -6.02
N GLU A 71 -9.64 -8.68 -5.61
CA GLU A 71 -10.57 -7.76 -6.29
C GLU A 71 -10.14 -7.52 -7.74
N HIS A 72 -8.85 -7.32 -7.98
CA HIS A 72 -8.28 -7.14 -9.32
C HIS A 72 -8.46 -8.40 -10.19
N LEU A 73 -8.18 -9.59 -9.66
CA LEU A 73 -8.41 -10.86 -10.38
C LEU A 73 -9.89 -11.06 -10.71
N GLN A 74 -10.80 -10.81 -9.75
CA GLN A 74 -12.24 -10.96 -9.99
C GLN A 74 -12.76 -10.02 -11.09
N LYS A 75 -12.21 -8.80 -11.19
CA LYS A 75 -12.54 -7.88 -12.28
C LYS A 75 -12.00 -8.33 -13.64
N LYS A 76 -10.89 -9.09 -13.66
CA LYS A 76 -10.29 -9.61 -14.90
C LYS A 76 -11.08 -10.79 -15.47
N GLU A 77 -11.67 -11.63 -14.63
CA GLU A 77 -12.47 -12.79 -15.07
C GLU A 77 -13.88 -12.43 -15.56
N SER A 78 -14.41 -11.28 -15.17
CA SER A 78 -15.76 -10.85 -15.54
C SER A 78 -15.83 -10.02 -16.83
N LYS A 79 -14.73 -9.93 -17.59
CA LYS A 79 -14.61 -9.14 -18.83
C LYS A 79 -14.10 -10.00 -19.98
#